data_AF-A0AB40D4E1-F1
#
_entry.id   AF-A0AB40D4E1-F1
#
_cell.length_a   1.000
_cell.length_b   1.000
_cell.length_c   1.000
_cell.angle_alpha   90.00
_cell.angle_beta   90.00
_cell.angle_gamma   90.00
#
_symmetry.space_group_name_H-M   'P 1'
#
loop_
_entity.id
_entity.type
_entity.pdbx_description
1 polymer ?
#
loop_
_entity_poly.entity_id
_entity_poly.type
_entity_poly.pdbx_seq_one_letter_code
_entity_poly.pdbx_strand_id
1 'polypeptide(L)' 'MPSSTIEAIFSGDMCSKIRCFVWGLTKCLAQTASETFDTFDGSVGSDATKTTCFDGSVHPLTRYVKYLFGYKSTFE' A
#
# COMPACT_ATOMS: atom_id res chain seq x y z
N MET A 1 9.91 -7.83 2.42
CA MET A 1 10.95 -8.87 2.34
C MET A 1 10.76 -9.63 1.03
N PRO A 2 11.78 -9.82 0.18
CA PRO A 2 11.62 -10.65 -1.02
C PRO A 2 11.14 -12.05 -0.60
N SER A 3 10.22 -12.62 -1.38
CA SER A 3 9.70 -13.96 -1.10
C SER A 3 10.87 -14.96 -1.09
N SER A 4 11.01 -15.72 -0.01
CA SER A 4 12.04 -16.76 0.14
C SER A 4 12.06 -17.73 -1.03
N THR A 5 10.92 -17.90 -1.71
CA THR A 5 10.77 -18.68 -2.93
C THR A 5 11.54 -18.11 -4.12
N ILE A 6 11.53 -16.78 -4.33
CA ILE A 6 12.27 -16.12 -5.43
C ILE A 6 13.77 -16.29 -5.23
N GLU A 7 14.25 -16.13 -3.99
CA GLU A 7 15.66 -16.33 -3.65
C GLU A 7 16.11 -17.78 -3.87
N ALA A 8 15.25 -18.75 -3.56
CA ALA A 8 15.54 -20.16 -3.78
C ALA A 8 15.57 -20.55 -5.27
N ILE A 9 14.58 -20.10 -6.06
CA ILE A 9 14.46 -20.44 -7.49
C ILE A 9 15.57 -19.76 -8.31
N PHE A 10 15.86 -18.49 -8.04
CA PHE A 10 16.84 -17.68 -8.77
C PHE A 10 18.18 -17.58 -8.05
N SER A 11 18.60 -18.69 -7.43
CA SER A 11 19.86 -18.80 -6.71
C SER A 11 21.07 -18.70 -7.65
N GLY A 12 22.23 -18.35 -7.09
CA GLY A 12 23.48 -18.16 -7.84
C GLY A 12 23.62 -16.79 -8.52
N ASP A 13 24.83 -16.53 -9.00
CA ASP A 13 25.23 -15.20 -9.50
C ASP A 13 24.66 -14.88 -10.89
N MET A 14 24.43 -15.88 -11.74
CA MET A 14 23.85 -15.66 -13.06
C MET A 14 22.42 -15.11 -12.99
N CYS A 15 21.67 -15.47 -11.95
CA CYS A 15 20.30 -15.02 -11.71
C CYS A 15 20.21 -13.79 -10.79
N SER A 16 21.35 -13.23 -10.36
CA SER A 16 21.41 -12.04 -9.48
C SER A 16 20.65 -10.84 -10.03
N LYS A 17 20.69 -10.63 -11.36
CA LYS A 17 19.97 -9.53 -12.03
C LYS A 17 18.45 -9.64 -11.86
N ILE A 18 17.90 -10.86 -11.93
CA ILE A 18 16.46 -11.10 -11.76
C ILE A 18 16.05 -10.79 -10.32
N ARG A 19 16.81 -11.29 -9.33
CA ARG A 19 16.57 -11.00 -7.92
C ARG A 19 16.63 -9.50 -7.60
N CYS A 20 17.64 -8.82 -8.14
CA CYS A 20 17.79 -7.37 -7.99
C CYS A 20 16.62 -6.61 -8.63
N PHE A 21 16.17 -7.03 -9.81
CA PHE A 21 15.01 -6.43 -10.48
C PHE A 21 13.72 -6.61 -9.67
N VAL A 22 13.43 -7.82 -9.19
CA VAL A 22 12.26 -8.09 -8.33
C VAL A 22 12.32 -7.26 -7.05
N TRP A 23 13.50 -7.12 -6.45
CA TRP A 23 13.68 -6.28 -5.27
C TRP A 23 13.43 -4.80 -5.58
N GLY A 24 13.94 -4.30 -6.71
CA GLY A 24 13.69 -2.93 -7.18
C GLY A 24 12.20 -2.66 -7.41
N LEU A 25 11.49 -3.59 -8.05
CA LEU A 25 10.04 -3.50 -8.24
C LEU A 25 9.29 -3.51 -6.91
N THR A 26 9.69 -4.37 -5.98
CA THR A 26 9.06 -4.44 -4.65
C THR A 26 9.25 -3.13 -3.88
N LYS A 27 10.43 -2.50 -3.97
CA LYS A 27 10.70 -1.19 -3.39
C LYS A 27 9.85 -0.10 -4.04
N CYS A 28 9.79 -0.08 -5.37
CA CYS A 28 8.98 0.88 -6.11
C CYS A 28 7.51 0.78 -5.71
N LEU A 29 6.97 -0.44 -5.63
CA LEU A 29 5.59 -0.67 -5.20
C LEU A 29 5.35 -0.17 -3.76
N ALA A 30 6.25 -0.48 -2.82
CA ALA A 30 6.14 -0.01 -1.45
C ALA A 30 6.18 1.53 -1.35
N GLN A 31 7.07 2.17 -2.11
CA GLN A 31 7.16 3.62 -2.18
C GLN A 31 5.89 4.23 -2.76
N THR A 32 5.41 3.74 -3.91
CA THR A 32 4.17 4.23 -4.54
C THR A 32 2.97 4.05 -3.62
N ALA A 33 2.89 2.95 -2.88
CA ALA A 33 1.84 2.74 -1.88
C ALA A 33 1.95 3.79 -0.76
N SER A 34 3.13 4.05 -0.22
CA SER A 34 3.36 5.09 0.80
C SER A 34 2.92 6.47 0.32
N GLU A 35 3.38 6.89 -0.86
CA GLU A 35 3.02 8.19 -1.46
C GLU A 35 1.50 8.32 -1.69
N THR A 36 0.84 7.20 -2.06
CA THR A 36 -0.62 7.15 -2.19
C THR A 36 -1.31 7.36 -0.85
N PHE A 37 -0.80 6.77 0.24
CA PHE A 37 -1.37 6.97 1.58
C PHE A 37 -1.11 8.35 2.15
N ASP A 38 0.07 8.92 1.90
CA ASP A 38 0.39 10.30 2.27
C ASP A 38 -0.57 11.28 1.57
N THR A 39 -0.88 11.02 0.30
CA THR A 39 -1.86 11.80 -0.47
C THR A 39 -3.31 11.55 0.00
N PHE A 40 -3.60 10.34 0.48
CA PHE A 40 -4.92 9.96 0.98
C PHE A 40 -5.31 10.78 2.21
N ASP A 41 -4.41 11.00 3.17
CA ASP A 41 -4.66 11.82 4.37
C ASP A 41 -5.13 13.24 4.01
N GLY A 42 -4.41 13.90 3.10
CA GLY A 42 -4.80 15.23 2.60
C GLY A 42 -6.12 15.23 1.83
N SER A 43 -6.40 14.16 1.08
CA SER A 43 -7.66 14.01 0.33
C SER A 43 -8.86 13.75 1.25
N VAL A 44 -8.68 12.98 2.34
CA VAL A 44 -9.67 12.74 3.39
C VAL A 44 -10.04 14.06 4.08
N GLY A 45 -9.03 14.85 4.45
CA GLY A 45 -9.24 16.17 5.07
C GLY A 45 -10.06 17.12 4.20
N SER A 46 -9.86 17.06 2.88
CA SER A 46 -10.62 17.85 1.90
C SER A 46 -12.05 17.32 1.68
N ASP A 47 -12.24 16.02 1.50
CA ASP A 47 -13.54 15.43 1.17
C ASP A 47 -14.53 15.38 2.35
N ALA A 48 -14.04 15.22 3.58
CA ALA A 48 -14.86 15.30 4.80
C ALA A 48 -15.59 16.66 4.95
N THR A 49 -15.09 17.71 4.30
CA THR A 49 -15.72 19.05 4.30
C THR A 49 -16.78 19.24 3.22
N LYS A 50 -16.89 18.31 2.26
CA LYS A 50 -17.74 18.43 1.07
C LYS A 50 -18.94 17.49 1.08
N THR A 51 -18.78 16.30 1.64
CA THR A 51 -19.83 15.27 1.63
C THR A 51 -20.49 15.19 3.01
N THR A 52 -21.71 15.70 3.14
CA THR A 52 -22.50 15.63 4.39
C THR A 52 -23.51 14.50 4.31
N CYS A 53 -23.48 13.57 5.28
CA CYS A 53 -24.50 12.55 5.45
C CYS A 53 -25.65 13.12 6.29
N PHE A 54 -26.63 13.73 5.62
CA PHE A 54 -27.76 14.45 6.25
C PHE A 54 -28.70 13.53 7.07
N ASP A 55 -28.65 12.22 6.82
CA ASP A 55 -29.48 11.18 7.42
C ASP A 55 -28.82 10.46 8.61
N GLY A 56 -27.60 10.88 9.00
CA GLY A 56 -26.82 10.22 10.06
C GLY A 56 -26.14 8.93 9.63
N SER A 57 -26.12 8.61 8.32
CA SER A 57 -25.39 7.46 7.77
C SER A 57 -23.88 7.63 7.93
N VAL A 58 -23.18 6.49 8.01
CA VAL A 58 -21.71 6.45 8.08
C VAL A 58 -21.10 6.98 6.78
N HIS A 59 -20.17 7.92 6.91
CA HIS A 59 -19.49 8.51 5.76
C HIS A 59 -18.72 7.45 4.94
N PRO A 60 -18.77 7.47 3.59
CA PRO A 60 -18.05 6.52 2.75
C PRO A 60 -16.55 6.39 3.08
N LEU A 61 -15.88 7.50 3.43
CA LEU A 61 -14.50 7.53 3.94
C LEU A 61 -14.26 6.60 5.13
N THR A 62 -15.19 6.51 6.09
CA THR A 62 -15.05 5.62 7.25
C THR A 62 -14.96 4.16 6.84
N ARG A 63 -15.68 3.77 5.77
CA ARG A 63 -15.60 2.41 5.22
C ARG A 63 -14.23 2.14 4.61
N TYR A 64 -13.60 3.13 3.96
CA TYR A 64 -12.28 3.00 3.35
C TYR A 64 -11.17 2.79 4.40
N VAL A 65 -11.20 3.57 5.49
CA VAL A 65 -10.25 3.41 6.61
C VAL A 65 -10.36 2.02 7.25
N LYS A 66 -11.57 1.46 7.35
CA LYS A 66 -11.79 0.09 7.84
C LYS A 66 -11.12 -0.97 6.94
N TYR A 67 -11.10 -0.77 5.63
CA TYR A 67 -10.37 -1.67 4.72
C TYR A 67 -8.85 -1.59 4.94
N LEU A 68 -8.29 -0.39 5.16
CA LEU A 68 -6.85 -0.21 5.41
C LEU A 68 -6.40 -0.90 6.70
N PHE A 69 -7.26 -0.94 7.72
CA PHE A 69 -6.95 -1.62 8.98
C PHE A 69 -6.67 -3.12 8.81
N GLY A 70 -7.24 -3.76 7.78
CA GLY A 70 -6.97 -5.16 7.45
C GLY A 70 -5.56 -5.43 6.92
N TYR A 71 -4.85 -4.39 6.47
CA TYR A 71 -3.49 -4.47 5.95
C TYR A 71 -2.44 -3.94 6.93
N LYS A 72 -2.83 -3.66 8.19
CA LYS A 72 -1.97 -3.04 9.20
C LYS A 72 -0.61 -3.75 9.34
N SER A 73 -0.59 -5.08 9.39
CA SER A 73 0.65 -5.87 9.49
C SER A 73 1.58 -5.76 8.28
N THR A 74 1.09 -5.24 7.16
CA THR A 74 1.86 -4.99 5.93
C THR A 74 2.47 -3.58 5.92
N PHE A 75 1.94 -2.68 6.75
CA PHE A 75 2.37 -1.28 6.88
C PHE A 75 3.25 -1.01 8.10
N GLU A 76 3.20 -1.88 9.12
CA GLU A 76 4.12 -1.90 10.27
C GLU A 76 5.45 -2.61 9.95
#